data_AF-A0A9W8B464-F1
#
_entry.id   AF-A0A9W8B464-F1
#
_cell.length_a   1.000
_cell.length_b   1.000
_cell.length_c   1.000
_cell.angle_alpha   90.00
_cell.angle_beta   90.00
_cell.angle_gamma   90.00
#
_symmetry.space_group_name_H-M   'P 1'
#
loop_
_entity.id
_entity.type
_entity.pdbx_description
1 polymer ?
#
loop_
_entity_poly.entity_id
_entity_poly.type
_entity_poly.pdbx_seq_one_letter_code
_entity_poly.pdbx_strand_id
1 'polypeptide(L)' 'MAVTGWGVMVAQRAGEGGLPRRYDVRPWDKKMMERDLRLTGLKRGQSDNPIAPPEFATNSIWRVYKKF' A
#
# COMPACT_ATOMS: atom_id res chain seq x y z
N MET A 1 28.36 9.58 5.20
CA MET A 1 27.11 8.86 5.56
C MET A 1 25.85 9.74 5.58
N ALA A 2 25.95 11.08 5.69
CA ALA A 2 24.76 11.96 5.73
C ALA A 2 24.02 12.09 4.37
N VAL A 3 24.77 12.29 3.27
CA VAL A 3 24.19 12.43 1.92
C VAL A 3 23.53 11.13 1.44
N THR A 4 24.15 9.98 1.76
CA THR A 4 23.60 8.66 1.42
C THR A 4 22.31 8.37 2.19
N GLY A 5 22.25 8.70 3.49
CA GLY A 5 21.03 8.54 4.28
C GLY A 5 19.87 9.40 3.78
N TRP A 6 20.14 10.66 3.46
CA TRP A 6 19.13 11.57 2.91
C TRP A 6 18.65 11.12 1.52
N GLY A 7 19.56 10.72 0.63
CA GLY A 7 19.22 10.22 -0.70
C GLY A 7 18.31 8.98 -0.64
N VAL A 8 18.61 8.02 0.24
CA VAL A 8 17.75 6.84 0.46
C VAL A 8 16.38 7.23 1.02
N MET A 9 16.33 8.17 1.97
CA MET A 9 15.08 8.64 2.55
C MET A 9 14.16 9.28 1.51
N VAL A 10 14.70 10.15 0.66
CA VAL A 10 13.95 10.81 -0.42
C VAL A 10 13.44 9.80 -1.43
N ALA A 11 14.30 8.87 -1.87
CA ALA A 11 13.90 7.81 -2.80
C ALA A 11 12.77 6.93 -2.22
N GLN A 12 12.88 6.56 -0.94
CA GLN A 12 11.84 5.78 -0.26
C GLN A 12 10.52 6.53 -0.17
N ARG A 13 10.54 7.83 0.17
CA ARG A 13 9.32 8.65 0.23
C ARG A 13 8.69 8.84 -1.14
N ALA A 14 9.50 9.04 -2.18
CA ALA A 14 8.99 9.15 -3.55
C ALA A 14 8.19 7.90 -3.97
N GLY A 15 8.68 6.71 -3.62
CA GLY A 15 7.98 5.44 -3.89
C GLY A 15 6.74 5.16 -3.03
N GLU A 16 6.47 5.97 -2.01
CA GLU A 16 5.33 5.85 -1.08
C GLU A 16 4.41 7.08 -1.16
N GLY A 17 4.44 7.85 -2.25
CA GLY A 17 3.59 9.03 -2.42
C GLY A 17 3.91 10.16 -1.44
N GLY A 18 5.17 10.31 -1.04
CA GLY A 18 5.67 11.32 -0.11
C GLY A 18 5.62 10.91 1.37
N LEU A 19 4.93 9.81 1.69
CA LEU A 19 4.79 9.32 3.06
C LEU A 19 6.02 8.52 3.51
N PRO A 20 6.34 8.49 4.81
CA PRO A 20 7.38 7.60 5.34
C PRO A 20 7.08 6.12 5.07
N ARG A 21 8.14 5.35 4.81
CA ARG A 21 8.06 3.89 4.66
C ARG A 21 7.62 3.24 5.97
N ARG A 22 6.64 2.32 5.90
CA ARG A 22 6.23 1.51 7.06
C ARG A 22 7.31 0.47 7.39
N TYR A 23 7.57 0.30 8.68
CA TYR A 23 8.41 -0.77 9.23
C TYR A 23 7.52 -1.80 9.93
N ASP A 24 8.05 -3.01 10.14
CA ASP A 24 7.39 -4.12 10.85
C ASP A 24 5.97 -4.45 10.33
N VAL A 25 5.82 -4.57 9.00
CA VAL A 25 4.52 -4.81 8.36
C VAL A 25 4.13 -6.29 8.50
N ARG A 26 3.16 -6.57 9.36
CA ARG A 26 2.71 -7.94 9.67
C ARG A 26 1.72 -8.44 8.61
N PRO A 27 1.37 -9.75 8.60
CA PRO A 27 0.43 -10.30 7.61
C PRO A 27 -0.93 -9.58 7.56
N TRP A 28 -1.46 -9.15 8.70
CA TRP A 28 -2.67 -8.32 8.76
C TRP A 28 -2.48 -6.99 8.03
N ASP A 29 -1.39 -6.29 8.35
CA ASP A 29 -1.08 -4.97 7.77
C ASP A 29 -0.91 -5.07 6.25
N LYS A 30 -0.30 -6.15 5.76
CA LYS A 30 -0.20 -6.43 4.31
C LYS A 30 -1.58 -6.57 3.66
N LYS A 31 -2.50 -7.31 4.28
CA LYS A 31 -3.88 -7.46 3.78
C LYS A 31 -4.64 -6.13 3.80
N MET A 32 -4.46 -5.32 4.84
CA MET A 32 -5.07 -3.99 4.91
C MET A 32 -4.50 -3.04 3.86
N MET A 33 -3.19 -3.07 3.60
CA MET A 33 -2.58 -2.28 2.52
C MET A 33 -3.10 -2.67 1.13
N GLU A 34 -3.32 -3.96 0.88
CA GLU A 34 -3.93 -4.45 -0.36
C GLU A 34 -5.40 -4.01 -0.48
N ARG A 35 -6.14 -4.00 0.63
CA ARG A 35 -7.50 -3.43 0.69
C ARG A 35 -7.50 -1.94 0.36
N ASP A 36 -6.63 -1.15 0.98
CA ASP A 36 -6.57 0.31 0.79
C ASP A 36 -6.19 0.66 -0.67
N LEU A 37 -5.27 -0.11 -1.27
CA LEU A 37 -4.95 -0.01 -2.69
C LEU A 37 -6.18 -0.27 -3.57
N ARG A 38 -7.02 -1.24 -3.22
CA ARG A 38 -8.25 -1.53 -3.96
C ARG A 38 -9.34 -0.49 -3.77
N LEU A 39 -9.39 0.15 -2.60
CA LEU A 39 -10.36 1.21 -2.31
C LEU A 39 -10.01 2.53 -3.00
N THR A 40 -8.72 2.84 -3.13
CA THR A 40 -8.26 4.16 -3.59
C THR A 40 -7.51 4.15 -4.92
N GLY A 41 -7.08 2.99 -5.41
CA GLY A 41 -6.22 2.85 -6.58
C GLY A 41 -4.77 3.30 -6.35
N LEU A 42 -4.45 3.87 -5.19
CA LEU A 42 -3.14 4.42 -4.85
C LEU A 42 -2.45 3.52 -3.83
N LYS A 43 -1.14 3.28 -4.01
CA LYS A 43 -0.32 2.44 -3.10
C LYS A 43 -0.41 2.86 -1.63
N ARG A 44 -0.67 4.14 -1.38
CA ARG A 44 -0.74 4.76 -0.05
C ARG A 44 -1.98 5.63 0.16
N GLY A 45 -3.02 5.44 -0.66
CA GLY A 45 -4.25 6.21 -0.52
C GLY A 45 -4.99 5.85 0.77
N GLN A 46 -5.50 6.86 1.45
CA GLN A 46 -6.48 6.71 2.52
C GLN A 46 -7.78 7.35 2.06
N SER A 47 -8.91 6.78 2.45
CA SER A 47 -10.24 7.31 2.17
C SER A 47 -11.03 7.31 3.46
N ASP A 48 -11.65 8.44 3.76
CA ASP A 48 -12.58 8.68 4.87
C ASP A 48 -14.05 8.58 4.43
N ASN A 49 -14.29 8.30 3.15
CA ASN A 49 -15.63 8.22 2.59
C ASN A 49 -16.45 7.09 3.26
N PRO A 50 -17.70 7.38 3.69
CA PRO A 50 -18.54 6.40 4.37
C PRO A 50 -19.07 5.32 3.43
N ILE A 51 -19.18 5.62 2.14
CA ILE A 51 -19.66 4.70 1.10
C ILE A 51 -18.46 4.34 0.21
N ALA A 52 -18.20 3.05 0.07
CA ALA A 52 -17.14 2.55 -0.81
C ALA A 52 -17.50 2.74 -2.29
N PRO A 53 -16.52 2.94 -3.18
CA PRO A 53 -16.78 3.03 -4.61
C PRO A 53 -17.39 1.71 -5.14
N PRO A 54 -18.28 1.77 -6.15
CA PRO A 54 -18.98 0.59 -6.66
C PRO A 54 -18.02 -0.49 -7.20
N GLU A 55 -16.89 -0.07 -7.76
CA GLU A 55 -15.83 -0.95 -8.26
C GLU A 55 -15.21 -1.84 -7.18
N PHE A 56 -15.26 -1.41 -5.91
CA PHE A 56 -14.70 -2.18 -4.81
C PHE A 56 -15.42 -3.52 -4.62
N ALA A 57 -16.71 -3.58 -4.95
CA ALA A 57 -17.54 -4.78 -4.86
C ALA A 57 -17.10 -5.88 -5.84
N THR A 58 -16.57 -5.49 -7.02
CA THR A 58 -16.22 -6.43 -8.09
C THR A 58 -14.71 -6.71 -8.17
N ASN A 59 -13.86 -5.83 -7.66
CA ASN A 59 -12.39 -5.95 -7.74
C ASN A 59 -11.79 -6.97 -6.74
N SER A 60 -12.48 -8.07 -6.41
CA SER A 60 -11.98 -9.07 -5.45
C SER A 60 -10.91 -9.98 -6.06
N ILE A 61 -9.77 -10.10 -5.37
CA ILE A 61 -8.62 -10.88 -5.84
C ILE A 61 -8.43 -12.12 -4.97
N TRP A 62 -8.40 -13.29 -5.61
CA TRP A 62 -7.98 -14.55 -5.01
C TRP A 62 -6.59 -14.93 -5.52
N ARG A 63 -5.65 -15.14 -4.60
CA ARG A 63 -4.28 -15.55 -4.96
C ARG A 63 -4.24 -17.07 -5.07
N VAL A 64 -4.05 -17.57 -6.28
CA VAL A 64 -3.85 -19.00 -6.55
C VAL A 64 -2.36 -19.29 -6.59
N TYR A 65 -1.92 -20.28 -5.83
CA TYR A 65 -0.52 -20.69 -5.76
C TYR A 65 -0.31 -21.98 -6.54
N LYS A 66 0.82 -22.08 -7.25
CA LYS A 66 1.22 -23.32 -7.92
C LYS A 66 1.53 -24.37 -6.85
N LYS A 67 0.99 -25.57 -7.02
CA LYS A 67 1.34 -26.72 -6.16
C LYS A 67 2.82 -27.07 -6.39
N PHE A 68 3.58 -27.15 -5.30
CA PHE A 68 4.99 -27.54 -5.31
C PHE A 68 5.15 -29.01 -5.67
#